data_AF-A0A1H1P435-F1
#
_entry.id   AF-A0A1H1P435-F1
#
_cell.length_a   1.000
_cell.length_b   1.000
_cell.length_c   1.000
_cell.angle_alpha   90.00
_cell.angle_beta   90.00
_cell.angle_gamma   90.00
#
_symmetry.space_group_name_H-M   'P 1'
#
loop_
_entity.id
_entity.type
_entity.pdbx_description
1 polymer ?
#
loop_
_entity_poly.entity_id
_entity_poly.type
_entity_poly.pdbx_seq_one_letter_code
_entity_poly.pdbx_strand_id
1 'polypeptide(L)'
;MALASPTYSVTLHHLAPGAVAAGLAYPDEQLSAVSLPQLREMLYALGEVSSRLTIYEPSTPEIRIKTDREIFVVRTRYRRLCFVGYEAALRGEEHSVAYILTTITGTTEVAKAPEPRVERPSAASIAASAAPEDTGRIPRWLKIAVMAAIIVGCNGTAAWLLLRPPRSPAPAYTLMVPDESAALLGKVAGEYRTGSQEGDRRLIIDPDGTLRLARFGQNQAVTQPTTKTARGALVDNRPALITSDPAAITLKDADTLVFFGVTYKRHNP
;
A
#
# COMPACT_ATOMS: atom_id res chain seq x y z
N MET A 1 9.90 23.03 -10.95
CA MET A 1 8.51 22.60 -11.23
C MET A 1 7.99 21.90 -9.98
N ALA A 2 6.92 22.42 -9.37
CA ALA A 2 6.29 21.75 -8.24
C ALA A 2 5.57 20.50 -8.75
N LEU A 3 5.93 19.32 -8.25
CA LEU A 3 5.19 18.08 -8.51
C LEU A 3 3.80 18.25 -7.89
N ALA A 4 2.75 18.16 -8.70
CA ALA A 4 1.38 18.15 -8.20
C ALA A 4 1.21 16.93 -7.27
N SER A 5 0.63 17.14 -6.09
CA SER A 5 0.36 16.07 -5.14
C SER A 5 -0.57 15.02 -5.79
N PRO A 6 -0.30 13.72 -5.64
CA PRO A 6 -1.12 12.68 -6.23
C PRO A 6 -2.54 12.74 -5.66
N THR A 7 -3.53 12.61 -6.53
CA THR A 7 -4.94 12.51 -6.17
C THR A 7 -5.49 11.14 -6.55
N TYR A 8 -6.47 10.66 -5.78
CA TYR A 8 -7.02 9.31 -5.88
C TYR A 8 -8.50 9.36 -6.24
N SER A 9 -8.97 8.36 -6.99
CA SER A 9 -10.40 8.13 -7.18
C SER A 9 -10.82 7.00 -6.26
N VAL A 10 -11.70 7.27 -5.30
CA VAL A 10 -12.14 6.31 -4.30
C VAL A 10 -13.60 5.94 -4.55
N THR A 11 -13.94 4.67 -4.44
CA THR A 11 -15.31 4.17 -4.51
C THR A 11 -15.63 3.44 -3.21
N LEU A 12 -16.70 3.85 -2.53
CA LEU A 12 -17.23 3.20 -1.34
C LEU A 12 -18.32 2.21 -1.76
N HIS A 13 -18.24 0.98 -1.29
CA HIS A 13 -19.16 -0.10 -1.64
C HIS A 13 -19.66 -0.81 -0.38
N HIS A 14 -20.97 -1.04 -0.30
CA HIS A 14 -21.66 -1.46 0.94
C HIS A 14 -22.70 -2.57 0.71
N LEU A 15 -22.34 -3.63 -0.02
CA LEU A 15 -23.25 -4.76 -0.23
C LEU A 15 -23.11 -5.86 0.83
N ALA A 16 -24.19 -6.59 1.05
CA ALA A 16 -24.25 -7.81 1.85
C ALA A 16 -24.57 -9.03 0.97
N PRO A 17 -24.07 -10.25 1.20
CA PRO A 17 -24.42 -11.43 0.38
C PRO A 17 -25.93 -11.67 0.29
N GLY A 18 -26.67 -11.41 1.37
CA GLY A 18 -28.14 -11.48 1.36
C GLY A 18 -28.78 -10.39 0.49
N ALA A 19 -28.23 -9.18 0.47
CA ALA A 19 -28.70 -8.10 -0.40
C ALA A 19 -28.38 -8.40 -1.88
N VAL A 20 -27.19 -8.94 -2.16
CA VAL A 20 -26.81 -9.40 -3.51
C VAL A 20 -27.73 -10.52 -3.98
N ALA A 21 -27.99 -11.52 -3.15
CA ALA A 21 -28.90 -12.64 -3.46
C ALA A 21 -30.36 -12.17 -3.65
N ALA A 22 -30.76 -11.10 -2.96
CA ALA A 22 -32.06 -10.47 -3.12
C ALA A 22 -32.13 -9.46 -4.28
N GLY A 23 -31.04 -9.28 -5.05
CA GLY A 23 -30.97 -8.32 -6.16
C GLY A 23 -31.03 -6.85 -5.73
N LEU A 24 -30.75 -6.55 -4.45
CA LEU A 24 -30.72 -5.19 -3.91
C LEU A 24 -29.37 -4.54 -4.26
N ALA A 25 -29.42 -3.44 -5.00
CA ALA A 25 -28.26 -2.60 -5.29
C ALA A 25 -28.23 -1.41 -4.32
N TYR A 26 -27.29 -1.43 -3.37
CA TYR A 26 -26.91 -0.18 -2.69
C TYR A 26 -26.00 0.62 -3.63
N PRO A 27 -26.19 1.94 -3.75
CA PRO A 27 -25.40 2.75 -4.66
C PRO A 27 -23.94 2.82 -4.20
N ASP A 28 -23.02 2.69 -5.15
CA ASP A 28 -21.62 3.01 -4.95
C ASP A 28 -21.45 4.52 -4.83
N GLU A 29 -20.69 4.98 -3.84
CA GLU A 29 -20.33 6.39 -3.72
C GLU A 29 -18.94 6.61 -4.31
N GLN A 30 -18.86 7.41 -5.38
CA GLN A 30 -17.59 7.71 -6.04
C GLN A 30 -17.09 9.10 -5.66
N LEU A 31 -15.90 9.13 -5.06
CA LEU A 31 -15.18 10.33 -4.67
C LEU A 31 -13.99 10.51 -5.62
N SER A 32 -13.96 11.64 -6.33
CA SER A 32 -12.85 11.98 -7.22
C SER A 32 -11.90 12.98 -6.55
N ALA A 33 -10.64 13.00 -7.00
CA ALA A 33 -9.62 13.90 -6.52
C ALA A 33 -9.34 13.85 -4.99
N VAL A 34 -9.47 12.66 -4.39
CA VAL A 34 -9.19 12.43 -2.96
C VAL A 34 -7.71 12.64 -2.69
N SER A 35 -7.37 13.49 -1.74
CA SER A 35 -5.99 13.72 -1.30
C SER A 35 -5.48 12.60 -0.40
N LEU A 36 -4.15 12.46 -0.27
CA LEU A 36 -3.56 11.45 0.63
C LEU A 36 -4.03 11.56 2.10
N PRO A 37 -4.14 12.75 2.71
CA PRO A 37 -4.72 12.88 4.04
C PRO A 37 -6.16 12.40 4.14
N GLN A 38 -7.00 12.72 3.14
CA GLN A 38 -8.40 12.26 3.11
C GLN A 38 -8.48 10.75 2.96
N LEU A 39 -7.65 10.16 2.08
CA LEU A 39 -7.58 8.71 1.92
C LEU A 39 -7.19 8.02 3.23
N ARG A 40 -6.23 8.60 3.97
CA ARG A 40 -5.82 8.12 5.29
C ARG A 40 -6.98 8.11 6.28
N GLU A 41 -7.71 9.22 6.41
CA GLU A 41 -8.88 9.32 7.29
C GLU A 41 -9.94 8.27 6.93
N MET A 42 -10.23 8.07 5.64
CA MET A 42 -11.19 7.07 5.19
C MET A 42 -10.79 5.64 5.58
N LEU A 43 -9.51 5.30 5.48
CA LEU A 43 -9.00 3.99 5.89
C LEU A 43 -9.07 3.79 7.41
N TYR A 44 -8.78 4.82 8.20
CA TYR A 44 -8.96 4.77 9.65
C TYR A 44 -10.43 4.61 10.05
N ALA A 45 -11.33 5.36 9.41
CA ALA A 45 -12.77 5.24 9.61
C ALA A 45 -13.28 3.83 9.27
N LEU A 46 -12.84 3.25 8.15
CA LEU A 46 -13.16 1.86 7.81
C LEU A 46 -12.63 0.88 8.86
N GLY A 47 -11.44 1.13 9.41
CA GLY A 47 -10.87 0.34 10.50
C GLY A 47 -11.73 0.38 11.76
N GLU A 48 -12.20 1.57 12.15
CA GLU A 48 -13.11 1.75 13.29
C GLU A 48 -14.44 1.03 13.06
N VAL A 49 -15.04 1.19 11.87
CA VAL A 49 -16.26 0.46 11.48
C VAL A 49 -16.00 -1.04 11.60
N SER A 50 -14.90 -1.53 11.02
CA SER A 50 -14.57 -2.96 11.07
C SER A 50 -14.50 -3.49 12.49
N SER A 51 -13.90 -2.74 13.42
CA SER A 51 -13.75 -3.17 14.83
C SER A 51 -15.09 -3.35 15.56
N ARG A 52 -16.13 -2.62 15.11
CA ARG A 52 -17.48 -2.65 15.67
C ARG A 52 -18.37 -3.71 15.03
N LEU A 53 -18.04 -4.18 13.82
CA LEU A 53 -18.81 -5.21 13.13
C LEU A 53 -18.80 -6.52 13.93
N THR A 54 -19.89 -7.27 13.84
CA THR A 54 -19.95 -8.63 14.40
C THR A 54 -19.47 -9.67 13.39
N ILE A 55 -19.04 -10.85 13.85
CA ILE A 55 -18.54 -11.93 12.97
C ILE A 55 -19.65 -12.47 12.05
N TYR A 56 -20.92 -12.22 12.40
CA TYR A 56 -22.12 -12.66 11.67
C TYR A 56 -22.75 -11.57 10.81
N GLU A 57 -22.10 -10.40 10.71
CA GLU A 57 -22.67 -9.29 9.98
C GLU A 57 -22.68 -9.58 8.48
N PRO A 58 -23.83 -9.43 7.81
CA PRO A 58 -23.92 -9.80 6.41
C PRO A 58 -23.29 -8.74 5.52
N SER A 59 -23.00 -7.52 5.97
CA SER A 59 -22.38 -6.49 5.12
C SER A 59 -20.88 -6.72 4.94
N THR A 60 -20.39 -6.56 3.72
CA THR A 60 -18.96 -6.57 3.37
C THR A 60 -18.57 -5.19 2.86
N PRO A 61 -18.47 -4.16 3.73
CA PRO A 61 -18.05 -2.84 3.32
C PRO A 61 -16.62 -2.89 2.77
N GLU A 62 -16.43 -2.23 1.63
CA GLU A 62 -15.13 -2.13 0.99
C GLU A 62 -14.89 -0.73 0.40
N ILE A 63 -13.63 -0.33 0.39
CA ILE A 63 -13.14 0.88 -0.25
C ILE A 63 -12.27 0.45 -1.44
N ARG A 64 -12.65 0.88 -2.63
CA ARG A 64 -11.86 0.70 -3.85
C ARG A 64 -11.10 1.97 -4.17
N ILE A 65 -9.79 1.89 -4.28
CA ILE A 65 -8.89 3.04 -4.43
C ILE A 65 -8.24 2.92 -5.80
N LYS A 66 -8.71 3.72 -6.75
CA LYS A 66 -8.15 3.83 -8.09
C LYS A 66 -7.07 4.89 -8.11
N THR A 67 -5.89 4.44 -8.51
CA THR A 67 -4.71 5.25 -8.81
C THR A 67 -4.44 5.22 -10.31
N ASP A 68 -3.46 6.00 -10.76
CA ASP A 68 -2.85 5.89 -12.09
C ASP A 68 -2.14 4.53 -12.31
N ARG A 69 -1.72 3.89 -11.21
CA ARG A 69 -1.02 2.59 -11.20
C ARG A 69 -2.01 1.42 -11.27
N GLU A 70 -2.97 1.38 -10.36
CA GLU A 70 -3.86 0.23 -10.09
C GLU A 70 -5.16 0.60 -9.35
N ILE A 71 -6.08 -0.36 -9.25
CA ILE A 71 -7.24 -0.34 -8.33
C ILE A 71 -6.94 -1.26 -7.16
N PHE A 72 -6.89 -0.71 -5.96
CA PHE A 72 -6.73 -1.44 -4.70
C PHE A 72 -8.08 -1.61 -4.02
N VAL A 73 -8.31 -2.73 -3.34
CA VAL A 73 -9.55 -2.97 -2.58
C VAL A 73 -9.20 -3.18 -1.12
N VAL A 74 -9.82 -2.43 -0.22
CA VAL A 74 -9.71 -2.62 1.23
C VAL A 74 -11.07 -3.05 1.73
N ARG A 75 -11.18 -4.25 2.29
CA ARG A 75 -12.45 -4.82 2.79
C ARG A 75 -12.37 -5.10 4.27
N THR A 76 -13.50 -5.15 4.95
CA THR A 76 -13.57 -5.62 6.34
C THR A 76 -13.79 -7.12 6.41
N ARG A 77 -13.05 -7.83 7.27
CA ARG A 77 -13.27 -9.25 7.57
C ARG A 77 -12.86 -9.54 9.01
N TYR A 78 -13.66 -10.30 9.77
CA TYR A 78 -13.36 -10.69 11.16
C TYR A 78 -12.88 -9.54 12.05
N ARG A 79 -13.58 -8.40 12.00
CA ARG A 79 -13.26 -7.17 12.75
C ARG A 79 -11.94 -6.48 12.37
N ARG A 80 -11.43 -6.75 11.18
CA ARG A 80 -10.12 -6.27 10.72
C ARG A 80 -10.19 -5.74 9.30
N LEU A 81 -9.21 -4.90 8.96
CA LEU A 81 -8.98 -4.46 7.59
C LEU A 81 -8.17 -5.51 6.85
N CYS A 82 -8.75 -6.01 5.77
CA CYS A 82 -8.08 -6.88 4.82
C CYS A 82 -7.77 -6.06 3.58
N PHE A 83 -6.49 -5.90 3.30
CA PHE A 83 -6.04 -5.27 2.09
C PHE A 83 -5.93 -6.30 0.97
N VAL A 84 -6.69 -6.07 -0.09
CA VAL A 84 -6.72 -6.87 -1.30
C VAL A 84 -6.21 -5.98 -2.43
N GLY A 85 -4.89 -5.94 -2.59
CA GLY A 85 -4.28 -5.68 -3.90
C GLY A 85 -4.63 -6.84 -4.85
N TYR A 86 -4.60 -6.64 -6.16
CA TYR A 86 -5.26 -7.56 -7.09
C TYR A 86 -4.70 -9.01 -7.14
N GLU A 87 -3.66 -9.40 -6.38
CA GLU A 87 -3.06 -10.71 -6.56
C GLU A 87 -2.91 -11.44 -5.23
N ALA A 88 -3.12 -12.76 -5.27
CA ALA A 88 -3.19 -13.69 -4.14
C ALA A 88 -1.96 -13.73 -3.20
N ALA A 89 -1.04 -12.76 -3.33
CA ALA A 89 0.07 -12.50 -2.41
C ALA A 89 -0.43 -11.97 -1.06
N LEU A 90 -1.42 -11.08 -1.04
CA LEU A 90 -1.88 -10.48 0.21
C LEU A 90 -2.99 -11.28 0.92
N ARG A 91 -3.51 -12.37 0.32
CA ARG A 91 -4.49 -13.36 0.86
C ARG A 91 -5.65 -12.84 1.75
N GLY A 92 -5.93 -11.54 1.77
CA GLY A 92 -6.78 -10.93 2.80
C GLY A 92 -6.16 -10.97 4.20
N GLU A 93 -4.84 -10.87 4.30
CA GLU A 93 -4.11 -10.70 5.55
C GLU A 93 -4.46 -9.35 6.19
N GLU A 94 -4.32 -9.31 7.51
CA GLU A 94 -4.53 -8.09 8.29
C GLU A 94 -3.39 -7.13 8.01
N HIS A 95 -3.73 -5.93 7.56
CA HIS A 95 -2.74 -4.90 7.29
C HIS A 95 -3.12 -3.60 8.00
N SER A 96 -2.10 -2.94 8.55
CA SER A 96 -2.27 -1.61 9.13
C SER A 96 -2.54 -0.58 8.04
N VAL A 97 -3.21 0.52 8.39
CA VAL A 97 -3.42 1.66 7.48
C VAL A 97 -2.10 2.17 6.92
N ALA A 98 -1.02 2.17 7.71
CA ALA A 98 0.33 2.54 7.28
C ALA A 98 0.85 1.66 6.13
N TYR A 99 0.66 0.35 6.26
CA TYR A 99 1.07 -0.61 5.24
C TYR A 99 0.27 -0.42 3.96
N ILE A 100 -1.04 -0.23 4.08
CA ILE A 100 -1.95 0.02 2.95
C ILE A 100 -1.53 1.29 2.21
N LEU A 101 -1.34 2.41 2.92
CA LEU A 101 -0.93 3.68 2.32
C LEU A 101 0.47 3.60 1.70
N THR A 102 1.42 2.92 2.35
CA THR A 102 2.75 2.70 1.80
C THR A 102 2.67 1.92 0.49
N THR A 103 1.79 0.91 0.42
CA THR A 103 1.61 0.11 -0.78
C THR A 103 0.95 0.90 -1.91
N ILE A 104 -0.08 1.71 -1.59
CA ILE A 104 -0.80 2.51 -2.58
C ILE A 104 0.07 3.63 -3.15
N THR A 105 0.84 4.30 -2.29
CA THR A 105 1.65 5.46 -2.67
C THR A 105 3.03 5.09 -3.23
N GLY A 106 3.53 3.88 -2.94
CA GLY A 106 4.91 3.47 -3.23
C GLY A 106 5.97 4.26 -2.45
N THR A 107 5.55 5.15 -1.55
CA THR A 107 6.39 5.92 -0.63
C THR A 107 6.12 5.43 0.79
N THR A 108 7.17 5.28 1.59
CA THR A 108 7.04 4.79 2.96
C THR A 108 6.31 5.82 3.81
N GLU A 109 5.02 5.58 4.03
CA GLU A 109 4.19 6.39 4.88
C GLU A 109 4.40 5.93 6.33
N VAL A 110 5.05 6.77 7.14
CA VAL A 110 4.90 6.66 8.60
C VAL A 110 3.48 7.13 8.87
N ALA A 111 2.54 6.20 9.07
CA ALA A 111 1.18 6.60 9.39
C ALA A 111 1.20 7.40 10.69
N LYS A 112 1.08 8.71 10.55
CA LYS A 112 0.61 9.57 11.62
C LYS A 112 -0.83 9.14 11.80
N ALA A 113 -1.15 8.51 12.94
CA ALA A 113 -2.53 8.30 13.32
C ALA A 113 -3.29 9.64 13.17
N PRO A 114 -4.58 9.62 12.79
CA PRO A 114 -5.38 10.84 12.74
C PRO A 114 -5.16 11.55 14.06
N GLU A 115 -4.80 12.84 14.00
CA GLU A 115 -4.76 13.62 15.23
C GLU A 115 -6.15 13.47 15.86
N PRO A 116 -6.23 13.01 17.13
CA PRO A 116 -7.52 12.77 17.76
C PRO A 116 -8.32 14.06 17.60
N ARG A 117 -9.45 13.95 16.88
CA ARG A 117 -10.39 15.05 16.72
C ARG A 117 -10.66 15.56 18.13
N VAL A 118 -10.19 16.78 18.43
CA VAL A 118 -10.37 17.39 19.73
C VAL A 118 -11.86 17.58 19.92
N GLU A 119 -12.50 16.60 20.53
CA GLU A 119 -13.79 16.78 21.15
C GLU A 119 -13.59 17.86 22.22
N ARG A 120 -14.24 18.99 21.97
CA ARG A 120 -14.36 20.13 22.87
C ARG A 120 -14.47 19.63 24.32
N PRO A 121 -13.60 20.06 25.26
CA PRO A 121 -13.66 19.59 26.64
C PRO A 121 -15.02 19.97 27.24
N SER A 122 -15.80 18.95 27.60
CA SER A 122 -16.92 19.12 28.51
C SER A 122 -16.34 19.42 29.88
N ALA A 123 -16.61 20.63 30.39
CA ALA A 123 -16.22 21.03 31.72
C ALA A 123 -16.95 20.16 32.75
N ALA A 124 -16.22 19.21 33.34
CA ALA A 124 -16.61 18.59 34.60
C ALA A 124 -15.54 18.95 35.64
N SER A 125 -15.85 19.97 36.43
CA SER A 125 -15.17 20.34 37.66
C SER A 125 -15.22 19.17 38.65
N ILE A 126 -14.07 18.60 38.99
CA ILE A 126 -13.90 17.82 40.20
C ILE A 126 -12.81 18.49 41.02
N ALA A 127 -13.22 19.08 42.14
CA ALA A 127 -12.34 19.63 43.15
C ALA A 127 -11.50 18.49 43.75
N ALA A 128 -10.17 18.56 43.59
CA ALA A 128 -9.25 17.71 44.31
C ALA A 128 -8.85 18.42 45.61
N SER A 129 -9.32 17.85 46.72
CA SER A 129 -8.90 18.18 48.09
C SER A 129 -7.41 17.91 48.23
N ALA A 130 -6.67 18.91 48.72
CA ALA A 130 -5.30 18.75 49.16
C ALA A 130 -5.23 17.82 50.39
N ALA A 131 -4.27 16.89 50.37
CA ALA A 131 -3.77 16.17 51.53
C ALA A 131 -2.27 15.91 51.32
N PRO A 132 -1.48 15.84 52.40
CA PRO A 132 -0.11 16.34 52.42
C PRO A 132 0.93 15.38 51.83
N GLU A 133 2.02 15.98 51.35
CA GLU A 133 3.29 15.33 51.09
C GLU A 133 3.82 14.63 52.36
N ASP A 134 4.13 13.33 52.28
CA ASP A 134 5.45 12.82 52.66
C ASP A 134 5.58 11.32 52.38
N THR A 135 6.48 10.95 51.46
CA THR A 135 7.35 9.76 51.58
C THR A 135 8.30 9.65 50.37
N GLY A 136 9.61 9.73 50.63
CA GLY A 136 10.65 9.30 49.70
C GLY A 136 11.24 10.42 48.82
N ARG A 137 11.98 11.36 49.42
CA ARG A 137 12.73 12.41 48.70
C ARG A 137 13.86 11.79 47.86
N ILE A 138 13.54 11.41 46.62
CA ILE A 138 14.55 11.04 45.62
C ILE A 138 15.54 12.21 45.49
N PRO A 139 16.86 11.98 45.63
CA PRO A 139 17.86 13.03 45.53
C PRO A 139 17.73 13.82 44.21
N ARG A 140 17.87 15.15 44.28
CA ARG A 140 17.71 16.03 43.11
C ARG A 140 18.64 15.64 41.95
N TRP A 141 19.85 15.16 42.25
CA TRP A 141 20.80 14.67 41.25
C TRP A 141 20.29 13.42 40.52
N LEU A 142 19.56 12.53 41.22
CA LEU A 142 18.98 11.34 40.61
C LEU A 142 17.84 11.72 39.67
N LYS A 143 17.00 12.70 40.04
CA LYS A 143 15.96 13.24 39.14
C LYS A 143 16.56 13.83 37.86
N ILE A 144 17.67 14.56 37.98
CA ILE A 144 18.38 15.15 36.83
C ILE A 144 19.00 14.05 35.96
N ALA A 145 19.65 13.05 36.56
CA ALA A 145 20.26 11.93 35.84
C ALA A 145 19.21 11.11 35.06
N VAL A 146 18.05 10.83 35.68
CA VAL A 146 16.94 10.13 35.03
C VAL A 146 16.38 10.95 33.86
N MET A 147 16.17 12.27 34.05
CA MET A 147 15.73 13.14 32.96
C MET A 147 16.73 13.19 31.80
N ALA A 148 18.03 13.27 32.09
CA ALA A 148 19.06 13.26 31.06
C ALA A 148 19.08 11.94 30.28
N ALA A 149 18.95 10.80 30.97
CA ALA A 149 18.87 9.49 30.33
C ALA A 149 17.64 9.36 29.42
N ILE A 150 16.48 9.88 29.86
CA ILE A 150 15.25 9.90 29.05
C ILE A 150 15.44 10.78 27.81
N ILE A 151 16.00 11.99 27.96
CA ILE A 151 16.23 12.91 26.84
C ILE A 151 17.19 12.29 25.82
N VAL A 152 18.30 11.70 26.28
CA VAL A 152 19.26 11.03 25.39
C VAL A 152 18.63 9.80 24.73
N GLY A 153 17.84 9.02 25.47
CA GLY A 153 17.11 7.87 24.94
C GLY A 153 16.09 8.25 23.87
N CYS A 154 15.26 9.27 24.12
CA CYS A 154 14.27 9.78 23.16
C CYS A 154 14.93 10.40 21.92
N ASN A 155 15.97 11.21 22.08
CA ASN A 155 16.66 11.81 20.94
C ASN A 155 17.44 10.77 20.13
N GLY A 156 18.07 9.80 20.79
CA GLY A 156 18.77 8.69 20.13
C GLY A 156 17.81 7.79 19.36
N THR A 157 16.65 7.46 19.92
CA THR A 157 15.60 6.69 19.20
C THR A 157 14.99 7.49 18.06
N ALA A 158 14.72 8.79 18.24
CA ALA A 158 14.25 9.65 17.16
C ALA A 158 15.27 9.75 16.01
N ALA A 159 16.54 9.98 16.32
CA ALA A 159 17.62 10.01 15.33
C ALA A 159 17.75 8.66 14.60
N TRP A 160 17.68 7.54 15.32
CA TRP A 160 17.73 6.21 14.72
C TRP A 160 16.51 5.90 13.84
N LEU A 161 15.32 6.35 14.22
CA LEU A 161 14.13 6.22 13.39
C LEU A 161 14.20 7.09 12.12
N LEU A 162 14.82 8.28 12.21
CA LEU A 162 15.03 9.17 11.07
C LEU A 162 16.12 8.67 10.10
N LEU A 163 17.15 8.01 10.63
CA LEU A 163 18.27 7.47 9.85
C LEU A 163 18.00 6.06 9.30
N ARG A 164 16.92 5.41 9.72
CA ARG A 164 16.53 4.12 9.16
C ARG A 164 16.14 4.31 7.69
N PRO A 165 16.79 3.60 6.75
CA PRO A 165 16.37 3.64 5.36
C PRO A 165 14.90 3.20 5.28
N PRO A 166 14.09 3.89 4.46
CA PRO A 166 12.68 3.58 4.34
C PRO A 166 12.51 2.10 3.95
N ARG A 167 11.70 1.36 4.71
CA ARG A 167 11.35 -0.02 4.35
C ARG A 167 10.42 0.03 3.15
N SER A 168 11.00 -0.05 1.95
CA SER A 168 10.24 -0.25 0.74
C SER A 168 9.72 -1.69 0.69
N PRO A 169 8.46 -1.94 0.31
CA PRO A 169 7.99 -3.29 -0.04
C PRO A 169 8.68 -3.83 -1.31
N ALA A 170 9.38 -2.97 -2.06
CA ALA A 170 10.21 -3.41 -3.17
C ALA A 170 11.39 -4.24 -2.64
N PRO A 171 11.69 -5.41 -3.24
CA PRO A 171 12.81 -6.22 -2.80
C PRO A 171 14.12 -5.44 -2.99
N ALA A 172 15.11 -5.72 -2.13
CA ALA A 172 16.43 -5.13 -2.28
C ALA A 172 17.02 -5.54 -3.63
N TYR A 173 17.57 -4.57 -4.36
CA TYR A 173 18.14 -4.80 -5.68
C TYR A 173 19.45 -4.05 -5.87
N THR A 174 20.30 -4.61 -6.73
CA THR A 174 21.50 -3.93 -7.23
C THR A 174 21.36 -3.74 -8.73
N LEU A 175 21.46 -2.51 -9.22
CA LEU A 175 21.39 -2.25 -10.66
C LEU A 175 22.57 -2.92 -11.36
N MET A 176 22.30 -3.55 -12.50
CA MET A 176 23.35 -4.10 -13.37
C MET A 176 24.09 -2.96 -14.07
N VAL A 177 25.30 -3.26 -14.57
CA VAL A 177 26.00 -2.34 -15.47
C VAL A 177 25.22 -2.19 -16.79
N PRO A 178 25.34 -1.07 -17.51
CA PRO A 178 24.50 -0.76 -18.67
C PRO A 178 24.46 -1.84 -19.74
N ASP A 179 25.61 -2.44 -20.07
CA ASP A 179 25.71 -3.47 -21.11
C ASP A 179 25.00 -4.77 -20.71
N GLU A 180 25.16 -5.20 -19.46
CA GLU A 180 24.45 -6.37 -18.91
C GLU A 180 22.94 -6.12 -18.81
N SER A 181 22.55 -4.90 -18.40
CA SER A 181 21.15 -4.49 -18.37
C SER A 181 20.52 -4.52 -19.77
N ALA A 182 21.22 -4.00 -20.79
CA ALA A 182 20.75 -4.02 -22.17
C ALA A 182 20.65 -5.44 -22.73
N ALA A 183 21.62 -6.31 -22.43
CA ALA A 183 21.59 -7.72 -22.82
C ALA A 183 20.41 -8.46 -22.16
N LEU A 184 20.14 -8.20 -20.88
CA LEU A 184 18.99 -8.77 -20.18
C LEU A 184 17.67 -8.29 -20.80
N LEU A 185 17.54 -6.98 -21.04
CA LEU A 185 16.37 -6.37 -21.69
C LEU A 185 16.13 -6.96 -23.08
N GLY A 186 17.17 -7.13 -23.90
CA GLY A 186 17.06 -7.78 -25.20
C GLY A 186 16.58 -9.22 -25.12
N LYS A 187 17.01 -9.98 -24.10
CA LYS A 187 16.60 -11.38 -23.88
C LYS A 187 15.13 -11.51 -23.45
N VAL A 188 14.66 -10.58 -22.62
CA VAL A 188 13.27 -10.58 -22.10
C VAL A 188 12.32 -9.71 -22.92
N ALA A 189 12.81 -9.03 -23.95
CA ALA A 189 11.96 -8.27 -24.86
C ALA A 189 10.93 -9.20 -25.50
N GLY A 190 9.69 -8.73 -25.59
CA GLY A 190 8.57 -9.49 -26.11
C GLY A 190 7.27 -9.20 -25.38
N GLU A 191 6.23 -9.90 -25.81
CA GLU A 191 4.91 -9.80 -25.24
C GLU A 191 4.65 -10.96 -24.28
N TYR A 192 4.05 -10.64 -23.13
CA TYR A 192 3.65 -11.60 -22.13
C TYR A 192 2.20 -11.38 -21.70
N ARG A 193 1.51 -12.47 -21.40
CA ARG A 193 0.09 -12.45 -21.02
C ARG A 193 -0.18 -13.35 -19.83
N THR A 194 -1.20 -13.01 -19.05
CA THR A 194 -1.73 -13.90 -17.99
C THR A 194 -2.73 -14.92 -18.56
N GLY A 195 -3.33 -14.56 -19.70
CA GLY A 195 -4.31 -15.36 -20.44
C GLY A 195 -4.80 -14.59 -21.68
N SER A 196 -5.98 -14.92 -22.17
CA SER A 196 -6.56 -14.35 -23.40
C SER A 196 -8.02 -13.90 -23.26
N GLN A 197 -8.55 -13.93 -22.04
CA GLN A 197 -9.92 -13.56 -21.71
C GLN A 197 -10.03 -12.07 -21.34
N GLU A 198 -11.25 -11.55 -21.31
CA GLU A 198 -11.50 -10.23 -20.75
C GLU A 198 -11.06 -10.19 -19.27
N GLY A 199 -10.33 -9.13 -18.90
CA GLY A 199 -9.71 -8.97 -17.58
C GLY A 199 -8.28 -9.52 -17.47
N ASP A 200 -7.85 -10.38 -18.39
CA ASP A 200 -6.45 -10.82 -18.45
C ASP A 200 -5.51 -9.65 -18.77
N ARG A 201 -4.24 -9.79 -18.38
CA ARG A 201 -3.24 -8.72 -18.48
C ARG A 201 -2.26 -8.99 -19.61
N ARG A 202 -1.78 -7.90 -20.20
CA ARG A 202 -0.75 -7.86 -21.22
C ARG A 202 0.41 -7.01 -20.71
N LEU A 203 1.62 -7.55 -20.79
CA LEU A 203 2.88 -6.88 -20.51
C LEU A 203 3.74 -6.96 -21.77
N ILE A 204 4.08 -5.81 -22.35
CA ILE A 204 5.03 -5.73 -23.46
C ILE A 204 6.32 -5.15 -22.90
N ILE A 205 7.42 -5.84 -23.15
CA ILE A 205 8.76 -5.38 -22.82
C ILE A 205 9.48 -5.06 -24.13
N ASP A 206 9.80 -3.79 -24.31
CA ASP A 206 10.60 -3.32 -25.43
C ASP A 206 12.09 -3.41 -25.07
N PRO A 207 12.98 -3.67 -26.06
CA PRO A 207 14.42 -3.86 -25.80
C PRO A 207 15.12 -2.58 -25.33
N ASP A 208 14.50 -1.42 -25.51
CA ASP A 208 14.97 -0.12 -25.00
C ASP A 208 14.69 0.09 -23.50
N GLY A 209 14.00 -0.87 -22.86
CA GLY A 209 13.58 -0.79 -21.47
C GLY A 209 12.20 -0.16 -21.28
N THR A 210 11.46 0.14 -22.34
CA THR A 210 10.07 0.58 -22.23
C THR A 210 9.17 -0.61 -21.90
N LEU A 211 8.28 -0.43 -20.94
CA LEU A 211 7.27 -1.41 -20.54
C LEU A 211 5.88 -0.85 -20.81
N ARG A 212 5.02 -1.65 -21.43
CA ARG A 212 3.61 -1.30 -21.63
C ARG A 212 2.73 -2.35 -20.98
N LEU A 213 1.96 -1.91 -19.99
CA LEU A 213 1.02 -2.74 -19.24
C LEU A 213 -0.40 -2.39 -19.63
N ALA A 214 -1.24 -3.38 -19.82
CA ALA A 214 -2.66 -3.18 -20.08
C ALA A 214 -3.51 -4.36 -19.65
N ARG A 215 -4.83 -4.15 -19.62
CA ARG A 215 -5.83 -5.21 -19.46
C ARG A 215 -6.57 -5.44 -20.78
N PHE A 216 -6.90 -6.68 -21.07
CA PHE A 216 -7.82 -7.02 -22.13
C PHE A 216 -9.24 -6.62 -21.73
N GLY A 217 -9.87 -5.77 -22.53
CA GLY A 217 -11.31 -5.54 -22.52
C GLY A 217 -12.03 -6.51 -23.47
N GLN A 218 -13.30 -6.20 -23.77
CA GLN A 218 -14.07 -6.95 -24.77
C GLN A 218 -13.31 -7.09 -26.09
N ASN A 219 -13.38 -8.28 -26.69
CA ASN A 219 -12.68 -8.64 -27.93
C ASN A 219 -11.16 -8.41 -27.88
N GLN A 220 -10.53 -8.57 -26.71
CA GLN A 220 -9.10 -8.33 -26.49
C GLN A 220 -8.64 -6.89 -26.78
N ALA A 221 -9.58 -5.92 -26.78
CA ALA A 221 -9.23 -4.52 -26.88
C ALA A 221 -8.31 -4.12 -25.71
N VAL A 222 -7.25 -3.36 -25.99
CA VAL A 222 -6.33 -2.90 -24.95
C VAL A 222 -7.03 -1.79 -24.15
N THR A 223 -7.28 -2.04 -22.87
CA THR A 223 -7.86 -1.07 -21.94
C THR A 223 -6.81 -0.67 -20.90
N GLN A 224 -6.77 0.62 -20.57
CA GLN A 224 -5.89 1.19 -19.54
C GLN A 224 -4.38 0.93 -19.78
N PRO A 225 -3.80 1.45 -20.89
CA PRO A 225 -2.37 1.31 -21.14
C PRO A 225 -1.57 2.20 -20.17
N THR A 226 -0.70 1.58 -19.37
CA THR A 226 0.27 2.26 -18.52
C THR A 226 1.67 2.00 -19.08
N THR A 227 2.44 3.07 -19.30
CA THR A 227 3.83 2.96 -19.77
C THR A 227 4.79 3.19 -18.61
N LYS A 228 5.78 2.33 -18.46
CA LYS A 228 6.86 2.43 -17.46
C LYS A 228 8.21 2.24 -18.15
N THR A 229 9.29 2.55 -17.45
CA THR A 229 10.64 2.14 -17.88
C THR A 229 11.16 1.06 -16.95
N ALA A 230 12.07 0.23 -17.44
CA ALA A 230 12.72 -0.83 -16.70
C ALA A 230 14.22 -0.87 -16.97
N ARG A 231 14.96 -1.37 -15.98
CA ARG A 231 16.39 -1.61 -16.05
C ARG A 231 16.72 -2.98 -15.49
N GLY A 232 17.77 -3.61 -16.01
CA GLY A 232 18.30 -4.84 -15.47
C GLY A 232 18.87 -4.63 -14.07
N ALA A 233 18.57 -5.56 -13.18
CA ALA A 233 19.03 -5.56 -11.81
C ALA A 233 19.20 -6.99 -11.30
N LEU A 234 19.92 -7.13 -10.19
CA LEU A 234 19.98 -8.34 -9.39
C LEU A 234 19.06 -8.20 -8.18
N VAL A 235 18.08 -9.08 -8.07
CA VAL A 235 17.22 -9.25 -6.89
C VAL A 235 17.55 -10.62 -6.30
N ASP A 236 17.99 -10.67 -5.05
CA ASP A 236 18.45 -11.91 -4.40
C ASP A 236 19.48 -12.69 -5.25
N ASN A 237 20.45 -11.96 -5.84
CA ASN A 237 21.46 -12.46 -6.77
C ASN A 237 20.91 -13.14 -8.04
N ARG A 238 19.66 -12.88 -8.41
CA ARG A 238 19.05 -13.36 -9.67
C ARG A 238 18.74 -12.20 -10.61
N PRO A 239 18.92 -12.39 -11.94
CA PRO A 239 18.50 -11.41 -12.93
C PRO A 239 17.01 -11.10 -12.81
N ALA A 240 16.70 -9.81 -12.75
CA ALA A 240 15.35 -9.27 -12.72
C ALA A 240 15.33 -7.92 -13.46
N LEU A 241 14.14 -7.42 -13.78
CA LEU A 241 13.98 -6.03 -14.18
C LEU A 241 13.39 -5.23 -13.02
N ILE A 242 13.88 -4.03 -12.81
CA ILE A 242 13.31 -3.06 -11.86
C ILE A 242 12.68 -1.93 -12.64
N THR A 243 11.41 -1.64 -12.33
CA THR A 243 10.64 -0.59 -12.99
C THR A 243 10.91 0.80 -12.40
N SER A 244 10.55 1.86 -13.13
CA SER A 244 10.70 3.27 -12.72
C SER A 244 9.98 3.62 -11.41
N ASP A 245 8.88 2.93 -11.13
CA ASP A 245 8.24 2.90 -9.83
C ASP A 245 8.65 1.57 -9.19
N PRO A 246 9.52 1.55 -8.16
CA PRO A 246 10.38 0.41 -7.84
C PRO A 246 9.56 -0.85 -7.54
N ALA A 247 9.46 -1.72 -8.54
CA ALA A 247 8.86 -3.04 -8.48
C ALA A 247 9.71 -4.00 -9.32
N ALA A 248 9.80 -5.26 -8.88
CA ALA A 248 10.62 -6.27 -9.53
C ALA A 248 9.79 -7.14 -10.46
N ILE A 249 10.25 -7.25 -11.72
CA ILE A 249 9.86 -8.29 -12.65
C ILE A 249 10.91 -9.39 -12.54
N THR A 250 10.58 -10.45 -11.83
CA THR A 250 11.48 -11.61 -11.65
C THR A 250 11.29 -12.59 -12.80
N LEU A 251 12.39 -13.05 -13.40
CA LEU A 251 12.38 -14.10 -14.41
C LEU A 251 12.28 -15.45 -13.72
N LYS A 252 11.25 -16.25 -14.04
CA LYS A 252 11.17 -17.66 -13.62
C LYS A 252 11.93 -18.56 -14.59
N ASP A 253 11.74 -18.33 -15.88
CA ASP A 253 12.41 -19.00 -16.99
C ASP A 253 12.44 -18.07 -18.23
N ALA A 254 12.81 -18.58 -19.40
CA ALA A 254 12.94 -17.78 -20.63
C ALA A 254 11.61 -17.17 -21.13
N ASP A 255 10.49 -17.82 -20.78
CA ASP A 255 9.15 -17.49 -21.26
C ASP A 255 8.20 -17.10 -20.13
N THR A 256 8.63 -17.17 -18.87
CA THR A 256 7.78 -16.91 -17.72
C THR A 256 8.38 -15.81 -16.86
N LEU A 257 7.60 -14.75 -16.68
CA LEU A 257 7.92 -13.63 -15.79
C LEU A 257 6.94 -13.61 -14.62
N VAL A 258 7.42 -13.13 -13.48
CA VAL A 258 6.56 -12.77 -12.36
C VAL A 258 6.66 -11.29 -12.08
N PHE A 259 5.51 -10.62 -12.07
CA PHE A 259 5.40 -9.21 -11.76
C PHE A 259 4.22 -8.99 -10.81
N PHE A 260 4.48 -8.41 -9.64
CA PHE A 260 3.50 -8.23 -8.55
C PHE A 260 2.84 -9.51 -7.99
N GLY A 261 3.40 -10.69 -8.26
CA GLY A 261 2.81 -12.00 -7.92
C GLY A 261 2.11 -12.67 -9.12
N VAL A 262 1.81 -11.86 -10.13
CA VAL A 262 1.45 -12.12 -11.52
C VAL A 262 2.34 -13.07 -12.27
N THR A 263 1.97 -14.31 -12.54
CA THR A 263 2.71 -15.08 -13.55
C THR A 263 2.24 -14.71 -14.97
N TYR A 264 3.15 -14.14 -15.75
CA TYR A 264 2.97 -13.82 -17.15
C TYR A 264 3.74 -14.82 -18.00
N LYS A 265 3.10 -15.36 -19.05
CA LYS A 265 3.74 -16.25 -20.02
C LYS A 265 3.96 -15.52 -21.33
N ARG A 266 5.11 -15.76 -21.97
CA ARG A 266 5.48 -15.19 -23.25
C ARG A 266 4.45 -15.64 -24.27
N HIS A 267 3.92 -14.68 -24.99
CA HIS A 267 3.07 -14.91 -26.12
C HIS A 267 3.92 -14.87 -27.37
N ASN A 268 4.13 -16.03 -27.98
CA ASN A 268 4.63 -16.11 -29.34
C ASN A 268 3.41 -16.01 -30.27
N PRO A 269 3.39 -15.02 -31.17
CA PRO A 269 2.32 -14.88 -32.16
C PRO A 269 2.26 -16.05 -33.14
#